data_AF-A0A3T1AKZ5-F1
#
_entry.id   AF-A0A3T1AKZ5-F1
#
_cell.length_a   1.000
_cell.length_b   1.000
_cell.length_c   1.000
_cell.angle_alpha   90.00
_cell.angle_beta   90.00
_cell.angle_gamma   90.00
#
_symmetry.space_group_name_H-M   'P 1'
#
loop_
_entity.id
_entity.type
_entity.pdbx_description
1 polymer ?
#
loop_
_entity_poly.entity_id
_entity_poly.type
_entity_poly.pdbx_seq_one_letter_code
_entity_poly.pdbx_strand_id
1 'polypeptide(L)' 'MDPLLSLAREEMTRRLTTAAGQMTANIDVLTTLRDLAGDVRGTESMRAAIEELTRTRDQLLGQARAITACAPV' A
#
# COMPACT_ATOMS: atom_id res chain seq x y z
N MET A 1 5.06 26.01 14.56
CA MET A 1 5.31 24.75 13.83
C MET A 1 6.78 24.72 13.42
N ASP A 2 7.50 23.65 13.75
CA ASP A 2 8.88 23.49 13.29
C ASP A 2 8.86 23.15 11.78
N PRO A 3 9.51 23.96 10.92
CA PRO A 3 9.45 23.78 9.47
C PRO A 3 10.14 22.49 8.99
N LEU A 4 11.16 22.02 9.71
CA LEU A 4 11.83 20.74 9.40
C LEU A 4 10.91 19.56 9.73
N LEU A 5 10.16 19.65 10.83
CA LEU A 5 9.17 18.64 11.21
C LEU A 5 8.02 18.55 10.18
N SER A 6 7.56 19.69 9.65
CA SER A 6 6.55 19.70 8.58
C SER A 6 7.08 19.05 7.29
N LEU A 7 8.29 19.42 6.87
CA LEU A 7 8.91 18.86 5.67
C LEU A 7 9.16 17.35 5.79
N ALA A 8 9.67 16.89 6.94
CA ALA A 8 9.90 15.47 7.19
C ALA A 8 8.60 14.66 7.13
N ARG A 9 7.51 15.24 7.65
CA ARG A 9 6.17 14.63 7.63
C ARG A 9 5.60 14.50 6.22
N GLU A 10 5.70 15.56 5.42
CA GLU A 10 5.26 15.56 4.02
C GLU A 10 6.02 14.51 3.21
N GLU A 11 7.34 14.44 3.38
CA GLU A 11 8.17 13.45 2.71
C GLU A 11 7.83 12.02 3.15
N MET A 12 7.60 11.78 4.44
CA MET A 12 7.19 10.47 4.95
C MET A 12 5.83 10.04 4.40
N THR A 13 4.87 10.97 4.37
CA THR A 13 3.53 10.74 3.80
C THR A 13 3.62 10.41 2.32
N ARG A 14 4.43 11.16 1.56
CA ARG A 14 4.71 10.91 0.14
C ARG A 14 5.29 9.52 -0.07
N ARG A 15 6.32 9.13 0.68
CA ARG A 15 6.97 7.82 0.55
C ARG A 15 6.00 6.67 0.81
N LEU A 16 5.20 6.75 1.88
CA LEU A 16 4.22 5.72 2.23
C LEU A 16 3.14 5.61 1.14
N THR A 17 2.70 6.74 0.59
CA THR A 17 1.70 6.77 -0.49
C THR A 17 2.26 6.19 -1.79
N THR A 18 3.51 6.53 -2.14
CA THR A 18 4.19 5.96 -3.31
C THR A 18 4.36 4.45 -3.18
N ALA A 19 4.80 3.96 -2.02
CA ALA A 19 4.94 2.53 -1.76
C ALA A 19 3.59 1.80 -1.86
N ALA A 20 2.52 2.36 -1.30
CA ALA A 20 1.17 1.83 -1.43
C ALA A 20 0.67 1.83 -2.90
N GLY A 21 1.02 2.84 -3.68
CA GLY A 21 0.74 2.91 -5.12
C GLY A 21 1.44 1.80 -5.90
N GLN A 22 2.71 1.54 -5.61
CA GLN A 22 3.46 0.43 -6.22
C GLN A 22 2.87 -0.94 -5.84
N MET A 23 2.47 -1.12 -4.58
CA MET A 23 1.78 -2.34 -4.15
C MET A 23 0.44 -2.52 -4.88
N THR A 24 -0.29 -1.42 -5.14
CA THR A 24 -1.54 -1.46 -5.90
C THR A 24 -1.30 -1.96 -7.33
N ALA A 25 -0.26 -1.47 -8.00
CA ALA A 25 0.10 -1.96 -9.34
C ALA A 25 0.46 -3.45 -9.33
N ASN A 26 1.20 -3.91 -8.32
CA ASN A 26 1.55 -5.34 -8.19
C ASN A 26 0.31 -6.22 -7.91
N ILE A 27 -0.61 -5.75 -7.07
CA ILE A 27 -1.89 -6.44 -6.82
C ILE A 27 -2.70 -6.58 -8.11
N ASP A 28 -2.77 -5.53 -8.92
CA ASP A 28 -3.50 -5.52 -10.19
C ASP A 28 -2.91 -6.53 -11.20
N VAL A 29 -1.59 -6.55 -11.33
CA VAL A 29 -0.88 -7.54 -12.16
C VAL A 29 -1.14 -8.96 -11.66
N LEU A 30 -1.00 -9.21 -10.35
CA LEU A 30 -1.23 -10.55 -9.78
C LEU A 30 -2.68 -11.00 -9.91
N THR A 31 -3.63 -10.09 -9.77
CA THR A 31 -5.06 -10.36 -9.96
C THR A 31 -5.35 -10.71 -11.41
N THR A 32 -4.82 -9.93 -12.35
CA THR A 32 -4.94 -10.20 -13.80
C THR A 32 -4.33 -11.56 -14.17
N LEU A 33 -3.14 -11.88 -13.62
CA LEU A 33 -2.49 -13.17 -13.85
C LEU A 33 -3.31 -14.33 -13.29
N ARG A 34 -3.92 -14.15 -12.11
CA ARG A 34 -4.81 -15.15 -11.52
C ARG A 34 -6.07 -15.33 -12.37
N ASP A 35 -6.67 -14.25 -12.85
CA ASP A 35 -7.87 -14.32 -13.69
C ASP A 35 -7.59 -15.04 -15.01
N LEU A 36 -6.40 -14.82 -15.59
CA LEU A 36 -5.95 -15.54 -16.78
C LEU A 36 -5.65 -17.02 -16.50
N ALA A 37 -5.01 -17.31 -15.36
CA ALA A 37 -4.69 -18.69 -14.96
C ALA A 37 -5.95 -19.49 -14.59
N GLY A 38 -7.01 -18.83 -14.14
CA GLY A 38 -8.22 -19.47 -13.61
C GLY A 38 -8.03 -20.02 -12.18
N ASP A 39 -9.09 -20.64 -11.65
CA ASP A 39 -9.07 -21.24 -10.30
C ASP A 39 -8.50 -22.68 -10.36
N VAL A 40 -7.23 -22.77 -10.77
CA VAL A 40 -6.51 -24.05 -10.89
C VAL A 40 -5.78 -24.34 -9.58
N ARG A 41 -5.74 -25.61 -9.16
CA ARG A 41 -4.98 -26.06 -7.99
C ARG A 41 -3.53 -25.54 -8.09
N GLY A 42 -3.10 -24.74 -7.10
CA GLY A 42 -1.81 -24.05 -7.11
C GLY A 42 -1.87 -22.51 -7.15
N THR A 43 -3.00 -21.91 -7.54
CA THR A 43 -3.18 -20.44 -7.46
C THR A 43 -3.54 -19.95 -6.06
N GLU A 44 -3.73 -20.85 -5.10
CA GLU A 44 -3.98 -20.54 -3.68
C GLU A 44 -2.86 -19.69 -3.07
N SER A 45 -1.61 -19.96 -3.47
CA SER A 45 -0.45 -19.16 -3.08
C SER A 45 -0.53 -17.73 -3.64
N MET A 46 -1.00 -17.56 -4.88
CA MET A 46 -1.22 -16.23 -5.47
C MET A 46 -2.35 -15.48 -4.77
N ARG A 47 -3.44 -16.17 -4.40
CA ARG A 47 -4.54 -15.57 -3.62
C ARG A 47 -4.02 -15.06 -2.27
N ALA A 48 -3.27 -15.88 -1.54
CA ALA A 48 -2.67 -15.48 -0.27
C ALA A 48 -1.70 -14.30 -0.43
N ALA A 49 -0.90 -14.29 -1.49
CA ALA A 49 0.01 -13.18 -1.79
C ALA A 49 -0.74 -11.87 -2.09
N ILE A 50 -1.83 -11.94 -2.86
CA ILE A 50 -2.70 -10.78 -3.15
C ILE A 50 -3.32 -10.25 -1.86
N GLU A 51 -3.83 -11.12 -0.99
CA GLU A 51 -4.43 -10.73 0.30
C GLU A 51 -3.41 -10.06 1.23
N GLU A 52 -2.19 -10.61 1.32
CA GLU A 52 -1.13 -10.04 2.16
C GLU A 52 -0.63 -8.69 1.63
N LEU A 53 -0.46 -8.57 0.31
CA LEU A 53 -0.11 -7.29 -0.33
C LEU A 53 -1.21 -6.25 -0.12
N THR A 54 -2.48 -6.66 -0.20
CA THR A 54 -3.65 -5.79 0.04
C THR A 54 -3.64 -5.28 1.48
N ARG A 55 -3.44 -6.17 2.45
CA ARG A 55 -3.34 -5.81 3.88
C ARG A 55 -2.19 -4.84 4.13
N THR A 56 -1.03 -5.11 3.55
CA THR A 56 0.16 -4.27 3.71
C THR A 56 -0.06 -2.88 3.11
N ARG A 57 -0.63 -2.80 1.91
CA ARG A 57 -1.01 -1.53 1.27
C ARG A 57 -1.93 -0.72 2.17
N ASP A 58 -2.96 -1.35 2.73
CA ASP A 58 -3.95 -0.65 3.57
C ASP A 58 -3.32 -0.14 4.87
N GLN A 59 -2.38 -0.89 5.44
CA GLN A 59 -1.60 -0.46 6.59
C GLN A 59 -0.73 0.77 6.26
N LEU A 60 -0.05 0.79 5.12
CA LEU A 60 0.76 1.95 4.69
C LEU A 60 -0.10 3.20 4.49
N LEU A 61 -1.28 3.06 3.87
CA LEU A 61 -2.24 4.15 3.72
C LEU A 61 -2.83 4.60 5.06
N GLY A 62 -3.01 3.68 6.00
CA GLY A 62 -3.40 3.99 7.38
C GLY A 62 -2.32 4.82 8.10
N GLN A 63 -1.06 4.42 7.97
CA GLN A 63 0.09 5.15 8.55
C GLN A 63 0.22 6.55 7.94
N ALA A 64 0.12 6.69 6.62
CA ALA A 64 0.17 7.98 5.94
C ALA A 64 -0.95 8.94 6.43
N ARG A 65 -2.17 8.40 6.62
CA ARG A 65 -3.30 9.15 7.17
C ARG A 65 -3.07 9.56 8.63
N ALA A 66 -2.56 8.65 9.47
CA ALA A 66 -2.26 8.96 10.87
C ALA A 66 -1.20 10.06 10.99
N ILE A 67 -0.14 9.99 10.18
CA ILE A 67 0.93 11.00 10.12
C ILE A 67 0.34 12.37 9.73
N THR A 68 -0.55 12.39 8.74
CA THR A 68 -1.23 13.63 8.30
C THR A 68 -2.15 14.19 9.40
N ALA A 69 -2.88 13.32 10.10
CA ALA A 69 -3.82 13.70 11.16
C ALA A 69 -3.14 14.26 12.43
N CYS A 70 -1.87 13.92 12.68
CA CYS A 70 -1.08 14.50 13.75
C CYS A 70 -0.66 15.97 13.52
N ALA A 71 -1.21 16.65 12.50
CA ALA A 71 -1.07 18.09 12.33
C ALA A 71 -1.87 18.84 13.41
N PRO A 72 -1.23 19.63 14.30
CA PRO A 72 -1.97 20.71 14.93
C PRO A 72 -2.42 21.70 13.83
N VAL A 73 -3.67 22.17 13.89
CA VAL A 73 -4.18 23.27 13.07
C VAL A 73 -3.41 24.55 13.34
#